data_AF-A0A7Z9WN49-F1
#
_entry.id   AF-A0A7Z9WN49-F1
#
_cell.length_a   1.000
_cell.length_b   1.000
_cell.length_c   1.000
_cell.angle_alpha   90.00
_cell.angle_beta   90.00
_cell.angle_gamma   90.00
#
_symmetry.space_group_name_H-M   'P 1'
#
loop_
_entity.id
_entity.type
_entity.pdbx_description
1 polymer ?
#
loop_
_entity_poly.entity_id
_entity_poly.type
_entity_poly.pdbx_seq_one_letter_code
_entity_poly.pdbx_strand_id
1 'polypeptide(L)'
;MKLQDYERTRNPRGMHGWGNLYRPYDDALIEEIVALKLGWFKILDDGSGHVMHVCEKLRATGIMPIVRLYRPRPYPGTLPPSHLDTVARYVREGITRWFEPGNEPNLDVEWKEPYRGRVQYGNPELVMPDWLADAEAIIERGGYPAYPALAPCGRQGRQASITTHEGYFQWLAENAYERARQAFENGAWIASHPYVLNHFYRDENGDWHFEYPDDPLCQAARPGTTVFDDDCGLLNFRVPIALLRRYFGLTVPVVGTEGGLFVPRPGRIIRQDDRYPGYDLEGHAEATVAMFDWIARRAPPYFFGLCLWLLDDYYPRGRAVPAVRALRAVEPRLRPAIQKEETMTIRVLKEDGQVEVMELEEYLRGVVPAEVPALWPAEALKAQAVAARTYALYAIEHGGRHPNADLCTTTHCQAYDPSKIHPATDAAIAETAGVVAHYRGETINALFCASCGGHTLNNEDVFSGGAVPYLRGVPCPCGQDRRGHGVGLCQQGARAMAEAGASFQDIIKHYYSGVDLAATLEERIEQLRAKLQAAEGEVKRLRGVLTEAADRLEDLSEWLTRKS
;
A
#
# COMPACT_ATOMS: atom_id res chain seq x y z
N MET A 1 11.99 -1.53 -0.03
CA MET A 1 11.53 -2.53 0.95
C MET A 1 10.04 -2.74 0.78
N LYS A 2 9.60 -3.98 0.62
CA LYS A 2 8.18 -4.36 0.58
C LYS A 2 7.68 -4.66 2.00
N LEU A 3 6.37 -4.71 2.23
CA LEU A 3 5.78 -4.96 3.56
C LEU A 3 6.28 -6.25 4.23
N GLN A 4 6.52 -7.29 3.43
CA GLN A 4 7.02 -8.59 3.89
C GLN A 4 8.50 -8.57 4.32
N ASP A 5 9.26 -7.56 3.91
CA ASP A 5 10.70 -7.46 4.21
C ASP A 5 10.95 -6.83 5.60
N TYR A 6 9.92 -6.24 6.20
CA TYR A 6 10.01 -5.66 7.55
C TYR A 6 10.02 -6.76 8.61
N GLU A 7 10.96 -6.65 9.53
CA GLU A 7 10.99 -7.46 10.74
C GLU A 7 9.77 -7.14 11.61
N ARG A 8 8.86 -8.11 11.80
CA ARG A 8 7.62 -7.87 12.55
C ARG A 8 7.06 -9.13 13.18
N THR A 9 6.25 -8.93 14.22
CA THR A 9 5.38 -9.97 14.77
C THR A 9 4.01 -9.99 14.07
N ARG A 10 3.34 -11.14 14.12
CA ARG A 10 1.96 -11.32 13.65
C ARG A 10 0.94 -11.00 14.75
N ASN A 11 1.38 -10.83 15.99
CA ASN A 11 0.50 -10.51 17.12
C ASN A 11 0.20 -9.00 17.12
N PRO A 12 -1.07 -8.58 16.98
CA PRO A 12 -1.42 -7.15 16.87
C PRO A 12 -1.35 -6.39 18.21
N ARG A 13 -1.11 -7.10 19.33
CA ARG A 13 -1.14 -6.52 20.68
C ARG A 13 0.14 -5.75 20.98
N GLY A 14 0.01 -4.46 21.22
CA GLY A 14 1.08 -3.62 21.74
C GLY A 14 0.74 -3.00 23.09
N MET A 15 1.75 -2.49 23.77
CA MET A 15 1.59 -1.63 24.95
C MET A 15 2.63 -0.53 24.92
N HIS A 16 2.23 0.69 25.32
CA HIS A 16 3.15 1.80 25.51
C HIS A 16 3.67 1.82 26.95
N GLY A 17 4.93 1.47 27.13
CA GLY A 17 5.64 1.61 28.38
C GLY A 17 6.27 2.99 28.51
N TRP A 18 5.64 3.88 29.27
CA TRP A 18 6.30 5.10 29.71
C TRP A 18 7.04 4.84 31.02
N GLY A 19 8.37 4.99 31.01
CA GLY A 19 9.19 4.77 32.19
C GLY A 19 9.00 5.86 33.26
N ASN A 20 8.93 5.43 34.53
CA ASN A 20 9.09 6.24 35.74
C ASN A 20 7.93 7.15 36.21
N LEU A 21 6.67 6.71 36.14
CA LEU A 21 5.62 7.31 36.96
C LEU A 21 5.36 6.54 38.26
N TYR A 22 5.51 5.20 38.30
CA TYR A 22 5.21 4.42 39.53
C TYR A 22 6.16 3.25 39.91
N ARG A 23 6.93 2.63 39.01
CA ARG A 23 7.96 1.60 39.36
C ARG A 23 9.05 1.42 38.28
N PRO A 24 10.27 1.00 38.64
CA PRO A 24 11.34 0.72 37.67
C PRO A 24 11.05 -0.51 36.80
N TYR A 25 11.70 -0.60 35.65
CA TYR A 25 11.71 -1.80 34.78
C TYR A 25 12.59 -2.91 35.37
N ASP A 26 12.09 -3.54 36.43
CA ASP A 26 12.69 -4.73 37.03
C ASP A 26 12.17 -6.03 36.39
N ASP A 27 12.73 -7.17 36.80
CA ASP A 27 12.35 -8.49 36.29
C ASP A 27 10.87 -8.81 36.53
N ALA A 28 10.31 -8.36 37.66
CA ALA A 28 8.90 -8.57 37.99
C ALA A 28 7.97 -7.82 37.01
N LEU A 29 8.29 -6.57 36.67
CA LEU A 29 7.54 -5.83 35.65
C LEU A 29 7.66 -6.50 34.28
N ILE A 30 8.84 -6.99 33.90
CA ILE A 30 9.03 -7.69 32.63
C ILE A 30 8.18 -8.96 32.58
N GLU A 31 8.15 -9.76 33.64
CA GLU A 31 7.27 -10.93 33.76
C GLU A 31 5.78 -10.56 33.60
N GLU A 32 5.36 -9.44 34.20
CA GLU A 32 3.99 -8.93 34.04
C GLU A 32 3.66 -8.50 32.60
N ILE A 33 4.62 -7.90 31.90
CA ILE A 33 4.50 -7.53 30.48
C ILE A 33 4.41 -8.78 29.61
N VAL A 34 5.25 -9.79 29.87
CA VAL A 34 5.23 -11.08 29.16
C VAL A 34 3.88 -11.77 29.34
N ALA A 35 3.30 -11.72 30.54
CA ALA A 35 1.99 -12.30 30.81
C ALA A 35 0.85 -11.70 29.98
N LEU A 36 0.99 -10.46 29.47
CA LEU A 36 0.01 -9.82 28.58
C LEU A 36 -0.01 -10.40 27.15
N LYS A 37 0.98 -11.25 26.80
CA LYS A 37 1.09 -11.91 25.50
C LYS A 37 1.12 -10.89 24.36
N LEU A 38 2.00 -9.90 24.48
CA LEU A 38 2.16 -8.81 23.51
C LEU A 38 2.98 -9.26 22.29
N GLY A 39 2.75 -8.61 21.16
CA GLY A 39 3.59 -8.70 19.98
C GLY A 39 4.76 -7.71 20.02
N TRP A 40 4.50 -6.50 20.53
CA TRP A 40 5.52 -5.47 20.69
C TRP A 40 5.28 -4.62 21.94
N PHE A 41 6.32 -3.89 22.32
CA PHE A 41 6.30 -2.98 23.44
C PHE A 41 7.03 -1.69 23.06
N LYS A 42 6.31 -0.56 23.10
CA LYS A 42 6.92 0.75 22.87
C LYS A 42 7.54 1.25 24.17
N ILE A 43 8.78 1.71 24.13
CA ILE A 43 9.52 2.20 25.29
C ILE A 43 10.36 3.42 24.92
N LEU A 44 10.57 4.31 25.89
CA LEU A 44 11.34 5.53 25.69
C LEU A 44 12.79 5.32 26.10
N ASP A 45 13.70 5.80 25.26
CA ASP A 45 15.14 5.90 25.55
C ASP A 45 15.59 7.35 25.35
N ASP A 46 16.34 7.91 26.30
CA ASP A 46 16.83 9.29 26.29
C ASP A 46 18.12 9.47 25.47
N GLY A 47 18.49 8.43 24.72
CA GLY A 47 19.71 8.38 23.91
C GLY A 47 20.93 7.89 24.68
N SER A 48 20.81 7.51 25.95
CA SER A 48 21.89 6.87 26.71
C SER A 48 21.93 5.35 26.54
N GLY A 49 20.82 4.73 26.10
CA GLY A 49 20.66 3.27 26.10
C GLY A 49 20.19 2.72 27.45
N HIS A 50 19.64 3.55 28.34
CA HIS A 50 19.30 3.13 29.71
C HIS A 50 18.24 2.01 29.77
N VAL A 51 17.39 1.87 28.75
CA VAL A 51 16.39 0.79 28.65
C VAL A 51 16.82 -0.38 27.76
N MET A 52 18.05 -0.38 27.23
CA MET A 52 18.52 -1.40 26.28
C MET A 52 18.44 -2.82 26.87
N HIS A 53 18.85 -2.99 28.13
CA HIS A 53 18.73 -4.26 28.86
C HIS A 53 17.28 -4.75 29.02
N VAL A 54 16.30 -3.84 29.10
CA VAL A 54 14.87 -4.18 29.13
C VAL A 54 14.43 -4.67 27.76
N CYS A 55 14.81 -3.94 26.70
CA CYS A 55 14.53 -4.31 25.32
C CYS A 55 15.11 -5.67 24.94
N GLU A 56 16.32 -6.00 25.40
CA GLU A 56 16.95 -7.33 25.23
C GLU A 56 16.12 -8.44 25.87
N LYS A 57 15.66 -8.25 27.10
CA LYS A 57 14.81 -9.23 27.81
C LYS A 57 13.46 -9.40 27.12
N LEU A 58 12.80 -8.30 26.74
CA LEU A 58 11.55 -8.35 25.98
C LEU A 58 11.74 -9.11 24.66
N ARG A 59 12.82 -8.80 23.93
CA ARG A 59 13.18 -9.46 22.68
C ARG A 59 13.38 -10.97 22.86
N ALA A 60 14.10 -11.38 23.90
CA ALA A 60 14.32 -12.79 24.23
C ALA A 60 13.01 -13.57 24.51
N THR A 61 11.95 -12.86 24.93
CA THR A 61 10.61 -13.43 25.15
C THR A 61 9.69 -13.34 23.93
N GLY A 62 10.20 -12.88 22.78
CA GLY A 62 9.42 -12.74 21.55
C GLY A 62 8.60 -11.46 21.44
N ILE A 63 8.80 -10.49 22.35
CA ILE A 63 8.16 -9.18 22.32
C ILE A 63 9.11 -8.21 21.61
N MET A 64 8.71 -7.71 20.44
CA MET A 64 9.51 -6.78 19.66
C MET A 64 9.53 -5.38 20.29
N PRO A 65 10.70 -4.81 20.62
CA PRO A 65 10.75 -3.44 21.14
C PRO A 65 10.53 -2.41 20.02
N ILE A 66 9.77 -1.35 20.30
CA ILE A 66 9.74 -0.10 19.50
C ILE A 66 10.33 1.00 20.37
N VAL A 67 11.41 1.63 19.95
CA VAL A 67 12.13 2.61 20.78
C VAL A 67 11.79 4.02 20.34
N ARG A 68 11.15 4.79 21.23
CA ARG A 68 10.99 6.23 21.05
C ARG A 68 12.22 6.95 21.59
N LEU A 69 12.90 7.67 20.71
CA LEU A 69 14.10 8.45 21.00
C LEU A 69 13.67 9.76 21.68
N TYR A 70 13.54 9.70 23.01
CA TYR A 70 12.90 10.72 23.82
C TYR A 70 13.74 11.99 23.92
N ARG A 71 13.12 13.10 23.54
CA ARG A 71 13.65 14.46 23.73
C ARG A 71 12.53 15.32 24.33
N PRO A 72 12.80 16.14 25.36
CA PRO A 72 11.83 17.11 25.82
C PRO A 72 11.65 18.18 24.73
N ARG A 73 10.43 18.36 24.23
CA ARG A 73 10.06 19.36 23.22
C ARG A 73 10.95 19.25 21.97
N PRO A 74 10.79 18.19 21.15
CA PRO A 74 11.70 17.91 20.04
C PRO A 74 11.71 18.99 18.95
N TYR A 75 10.65 19.80 18.82
CA TYR A 75 10.48 20.68 17.65
C TYR A 75 10.80 22.16 17.91
N PRO A 76 11.46 22.85 16.96
CA PRO A 76 12.25 22.26 15.87
C PRO A 76 13.55 21.63 16.39
N GLY A 77 14.12 20.70 15.62
CA GLY A 77 15.45 20.13 15.82
C GLY A 77 15.55 18.63 15.51
N THR A 78 16.74 18.20 15.10
CA THR A 78 17.11 16.81 14.81
C THR A 78 17.65 16.06 16.04
N LEU A 79 17.75 14.75 15.91
CA LEU A 79 18.31 13.86 16.91
C LEU A 79 19.78 14.20 17.21
N PRO A 80 20.17 14.31 18.49
CA PRO A 80 21.58 14.45 18.88
C PRO A 80 22.41 13.22 18.46
N PRO A 81 23.74 13.39 18.27
CA PRO A 81 24.63 12.27 17.97
C PRO A 81 24.51 11.09 18.96
N SER A 82 24.29 11.36 20.25
CA SER A 82 24.10 10.30 21.25
C SER A 82 22.90 9.38 20.97
N HIS A 83 21.81 9.93 20.44
CA HIS A 83 20.64 9.15 20.08
C HIS A 83 20.92 8.28 18.86
N LEU A 84 21.61 8.84 17.86
CA LEU A 84 22.03 8.12 16.68
C LEU A 84 23.05 7.01 17.00
N ASP A 85 23.97 7.25 17.93
CA ASP A 85 24.88 6.21 18.44
C ASP A 85 24.11 5.09 19.13
N THR A 86 23.07 5.45 19.90
CA THR A 86 22.17 4.49 20.55
C THR A 86 21.36 3.68 19.53
N VAL A 87 20.88 4.29 18.44
CA VAL A 87 20.26 3.56 17.31
C VAL A 87 21.23 2.53 16.74
N ALA A 88 22.47 2.93 16.43
CA ALA A 88 23.48 2.03 15.90
C ALA A 88 23.78 0.86 16.85
N ARG A 89 23.78 1.11 18.17
CA ARG A 89 23.92 0.07 19.19
C ARG A 89 22.74 -0.91 19.16
N TYR A 90 21.49 -0.44 19.22
CA TYR A 90 20.31 -1.29 19.17
C TYR A 90 20.29 -2.22 17.94
N VAL A 91 20.65 -1.67 16.77
CA VAL A 91 20.71 -2.45 15.51
C VAL A 91 21.85 -3.46 15.53
N ARG A 92 23.06 -3.06 15.96
CA ARG A 92 24.24 -3.93 16.02
C ARG A 92 24.05 -5.10 16.98
N GLU A 93 23.40 -4.87 18.12
CA GLU A 93 23.07 -5.89 19.12
C GLU A 93 21.89 -6.78 18.67
N GLY A 94 21.22 -6.45 17.55
CA GLY A 94 20.08 -7.21 17.03
C GLY A 94 18.81 -7.11 17.87
N ILE A 95 18.68 -6.05 18.68
CA ILE A 95 17.59 -5.87 19.65
C ILE A 95 16.32 -5.38 18.95
N THR A 96 16.43 -4.29 18.18
CA THR A 96 15.34 -3.76 17.37
C THR A 96 15.86 -2.89 16.24
N ARG A 97 15.02 -2.76 15.21
CA ARG A 97 15.17 -1.78 14.14
C ARG A 97 14.10 -0.68 14.20
N TRP A 98 13.11 -0.76 15.08
CA TRP A 98 11.95 0.16 15.05
C TRP A 98 12.17 1.37 15.95
N PHE A 99 12.28 2.56 15.33
CA PHE A 99 12.56 3.81 16.05
C PHE A 99 11.55 4.91 15.75
N GLU A 100 11.08 5.61 16.78
CA GLU A 100 10.34 6.86 16.64
C GLU A 100 11.27 8.05 16.96
N PRO A 101 11.68 8.86 15.97
CA PRO A 101 12.59 10.00 16.17
C PRO A 101 11.92 11.22 16.82
N GLY A 102 10.58 11.24 16.83
CA GLY A 102 9.76 12.35 17.32
C GLY A 102 8.41 11.86 17.83
N ASN A 103 7.52 12.81 18.14
CA ASN A 103 6.17 12.53 18.64
C ASN A 103 5.15 13.32 17.83
N GLU A 104 4.18 13.98 18.49
CA GLU A 104 3.04 14.67 17.88
C GLU A 104 3.34 16.15 17.62
N PRO A 105 3.95 16.53 16.48
CA PRO A 105 4.27 17.92 16.17
C PRO A 105 3.03 18.82 16.06
N ASN A 106 1.83 18.27 15.97
CA ASN A 106 0.59 19.03 16.01
C ASN A 106 0.15 19.43 17.44
N LEU A 107 0.89 19.05 18.49
CA LEU A 107 0.63 19.47 19.87
C LEU A 107 1.60 20.57 20.34
N ASP A 108 1.06 21.61 20.99
CA ASP A 108 1.84 22.73 21.54
C ASP A 108 2.95 22.31 22.51
N VAL A 109 2.71 21.25 23.29
CA VAL A 109 3.62 20.77 24.33
C VAL A 109 4.94 20.25 23.76
N GLU A 110 4.99 19.93 22.47
CA GLU A 110 6.17 19.37 21.80
C GLU A 110 7.11 20.45 21.21
N TRP A 111 6.76 21.74 21.34
CA TRP A 111 7.52 22.84 20.73
C TRP A 111 8.36 23.63 21.74
N LYS A 112 9.58 23.99 21.32
CA LYS A 112 10.50 24.87 22.06
C LYS A 112 10.03 26.34 22.03
N GLU A 113 10.39 27.11 23.04
CA GLU A 113 10.28 28.58 22.98
C GLU A 113 11.28 29.14 21.95
N PRO A 114 10.94 30.18 21.16
CA PRO A 114 9.71 30.98 21.17
C PRO A 114 8.61 30.47 20.22
N TYR A 115 8.74 29.29 19.63
CA TYR A 115 7.79 28.75 18.64
C TYR A 115 6.43 28.40 19.27
N ARG A 116 6.47 27.97 20.53
CA ARG A 116 5.29 27.62 21.32
C ARG A 116 4.23 28.71 21.30
N GLY A 117 2.99 28.33 21.02
CA GLY A 117 1.87 29.26 20.92
C GLY A 117 1.92 30.24 19.73
N ARG A 118 3.00 30.31 18.93
CA ARG A 118 3.20 31.33 17.88
C ARG A 118 3.20 30.80 16.44
N VAL A 119 3.59 29.55 16.21
CA VAL A 119 3.47 28.90 14.89
C VAL A 119 2.23 28.01 14.81
N GLN A 120 1.74 27.76 13.59
CA GLN A 120 0.81 26.66 13.34
C GLN A 120 1.48 25.35 13.78
N TYR A 121 0.80 24.54 14.61
CA TYR A 121 1.37 23.27 15.03
C TYR A 121 1.39 22.32 13.84
N GLY A 122 2.44 21.51 13.78
CA GLY A 122 2.73 20.71 12.62
C GLY A 122 3.12 21.53 11.38
N ASN A 123 3.88 22.61 11.53
CA ASN A 123 4.37 23.38 10.38
C ASN A 123 5.32 22.52 9.51
N PRO A 124 5.00 22.25 8.22
CA PRO A 124 5.82 21.41 7.35
C PRO A 124 7.25 21.93 7.16
N GLU A 125 7.42 23.25 7.04
CA GLU A 125 8.73 23.90 6.81
C GLU A 125 9.71 23.71 7.96
N LEU A 126 9.18 23.44 9.17
CA LEU A 126 10.01 23.23 10.37
C LEU A 126 10.18 21.75 10.69
N VAL A 127 9.18 20.90 10.39
CA VAL A 127 9.19 19.51 10.85
C VAL A 127 9.70 18.54 9.78
N MET A 128 9.37 18.75 8.51
CA MET A 128 9.75 17.79 7.44
C MET A 128 11.24 17.78 7.10
N PRO A 129 11.97 18.93 7.07
CA PRO A 129 13.42 18.90 6.91
C PRO A 129 14.11 18.13 8.04
N ASP A 130 13.70 18.36 9.29
CA ASP A 130 14.27 17.70 10.48
C ASP A 130 13.96 16.20 10.47
N TRP A 131 12.72 15.83 10.17
CA TRP A 131 12.32 14.43 10.06
C TRP A 131 13.09 13.69 8.97
N LEU A 132 13.28 14.28 7.80
CA LEU A 132 14.06 13.67 6.70
C LEU A 132 15.50 13.40 7.14
N ALA A 133 16.15 14.38 7.77
CA ALA A 133 17.52 14.21 8.27
C ALA A 133 17.61 13.09 9.32
N ASP A 134 16.66 13.04 10.26
CA ASP A 134 16.60 11.99 11.27
C ASP A 134 16.32 10.61 10.64
N ALA A 135 15.42 10.55 9.66
CA ALA A 135 15.07 9.32 8.95
C ALA A 135 16.27 8.75 8.17
N GLU A 136 16.95 9.58 7.39
CA GLU A 136 18.16 9.22 6.66
C GLU A 136 19.24 8.70 7.61
N ALA A 137 19.49 9.42 8.72
CA ALA A 137 20.50 9.03 9.70
C ALA A 137 20.17 7.69 10.41
N ILE A 138 18.89 7.40 10.67
CA ILE A 138 18.46 6.12 11.23
C ILE A 138 18.62 4.99 10.20
N ILE A 139 18.27 5.23 8.94
CA ILE A 139 18.39 4.26 7.84
C ILE A 139 19.86 3.89 7.59
N GLU A 140 20.76 4.87 7.58
CA GLU A 140 22.21 4.65 7.46
C GLU A 140 22.77 3.70 8.53
N ARG A 141 22.09 3.62 9.68
CA ARG A 141 22.45 2.76 10.82
C ARG A 141 21.69 1.43 10.83
N GLY A 142 20.90 1.16 9.78
CA GLY A 142 20.10 -0.06 9.62
C GLY A 142 18.79 -0.08 10.39
N GLY A 143 18.35 1.07 10.92
CA GLY A 143 17.06 1.22 11.59
C GLY A 143 15.92 1.62 10.65
N TYR A 144 14.71 1.56 11.17
CA TYR A 144 13.42 1.89 10.55
C TYR A 144 12.83 3.12 11.24
N PRO A 145 12.92 4.30 10.62
CA PRO A 145 12.42 5.54 11.21
C PRO A 145 10.90 5.70 11.04
N ALA A 146 10.22 6.09 12.09
CA ALA A 146 8.81 6.44 12.01
C ALA A 146 8.63 7.82 11.35
N TYR A 147 7.71 7.91 10.39
CA TYR A 147 6.97 9.12 10.09
C TYR A 147 6.17 9.54 11.35
N PRO A 148 6.14 10.84 11.71
CA PRO A 148 5.57 11.29 12.98
C PRO A 148 4.10 10.92 13.14
N ALA A 149 3.73 10.36 14.29
CA ALA A 149 2.32 10.25 14.68
C ALA A 149 1.75 11.65 14.98
N LEU A 150 0.45 11.85 14.75
CA LEU A 150 -0.26 13.07 15.10
C LEU A 150 -1.38 12.75 16.10
N ALA A 151 -1.69 13.70 16.98
CA ALA A 151 -2.87 13.62 17.82
C ALA A 151 -4.13 13.82 16.95
N PRO A 152 -5.00 12.81 16.75
CA PRO A 152 -6.18 12.96 15.89
C PRO A 152 -7.14 13.99 16.46
N CYS A 153 -7.54 14.94 15.62
CA CYS A 153 -8.52 15.97 15.96
C CYS A 153 -9.24 16.55 14.72
N GLY A 154 -9.19 15.84 13.60
CA GLY A 154 -9.86 16.23 12.36
C GLY A 154 -9.20 17.39 11.62
N ARG A 155 -10.02 18.20 10.95
CA ARG A 155 -9.56 19.28 10.04
C ARG A 155 -9.48 20.67 10.67
N GLN A 156 -10.05 20.89 11.87
CA GLN A 156 -10.25 22.24 12.40
C GLN A 156 -9.29 22.59 13.54
N GLY A 157 -8.88 23.85 13.58
CA GLY A 157 -8.04 24.41 14.64
C GLY A 157 -6.54 24.23 14.40
N ARG A 158 -5.74 24.70 15.36
CA ARG A 158 -4.27 24.74 15.24
C ARG A 158 -3.60 23.38 15.28
N GLN A 159 -4.30 22.35 15.73
CA GLN A 159 -3.79 20.99 15.92
C GLN A 159 -4.26 20.04 14.82
N ALA A 160 -5.05 20.51 13.86
CA ALA A 160 -5.77 19.73 12.86
C ALA A 160 -4.89 18.69 12.14
N SER A 161 -4.96 17.44 12.62
CA SER A 161 -4.13 16.31 12.19
C SER A 161 -4.22 16.05 10.70
N ILE A 162 -5.42 16.13 10.13
CA ILE A 162 -5.63 15.85 8.70
C ILE A 162 -4.93 16.90 7.83
N THR A 163 -5.09 18.19 8.15
CA THR A 163 -4.44 19.27 7.40
C THR A 163 -2.91 19.25 7.59
N THR A 164 -2.44 18.81 8.75
CA THR A 164 -1.00 18.61 9.00
C THR A 164 -0.46 17.46 8.16
N HIS A 165 -1.15 16.31 8.08
CA HIS A 165 -0.76 15.22 7.18
C HIS A 165 -0.73 15.69 5.71
N GLU A 166 -1.78 16.38 5.24
CA GLU A 166 -1.85 16.93 3.87
C GLU A 166 -0.64 17.84 3.61
N GLY A 167 -0.35 18.79 4.51
CA GLY A 167 0.78 19.70 4.40
C GLY A 167 2.15 19.00 4.42
N TYR A 168 2.32 17.96 5.24
CA TYR A 168 3.56 17.18 5.29
C TYR A 168 3.84 16.45 3.99
N PHE A 169 2.87 15.66 3.50
CA PHE A 169 3.05 14.90 2.26
C PHE A 169 3.16 15.81 1.04
N GLN A 170 2.42 16.92 1.00
CA GLN A 170 2.58 17.94 -0.05
C GLN A 170 3.99 18.53 -0.02
N TRP A 171 4.47 18.97 1.15
CA TRP A 171 5.80 19.55 1.28
C TRP A 171 6.89 18.57 0.86
N LEU A 172 6.80 17.30 1.29
CA LEU A 172 7.75 16.26 0.91
C LEU A 172 7.78 16.05 -0.60
N ALA A 173 6.62 16.03 -1.25
CA ALA A 173 6.52 15.86 -2.69
C ALA A 173 7.06 17.07 -3.49
N GLU A 174 6.84 18.30 -2.99
CA GLU A 174 7.26 19.52 -3.68
C GLU A 174 8.74 19.86 -3.45
N ASN A 175 9.28 19.58 -2.26
CA ASN A 175 10.59 20.08 -1.83
C ASN A 175 11.65 18.97 -1.68
N ALA A 176 11.25 17.71 -1.54
CA ALA A 176 12.16 16.62 -1.17
C ALA A 176 11.77 15.26 -1.77
N TYR A 177 11.16 15.23 -2.96
CA TYR A 177 10.52 14.03 -3.53
C TYR A 177 11.41 12.78 -3.49
N GLU A 178 12.62 12.86 -4.07
CA GLU A 178 13.55 11.73 -4.14
C GLU A 178 14.01 11.26 -2.77
N ARG A 179 14.34 12.20 -1.88
CA ARG A 179 14.79 11.89 -0.50
C ARG A 179 13.68 11.22 0.30
N ALA A 180 12.46 11.76 0.22
CA ALA A 180 11.29 11.21 0.90
C ALA A 180 10.95 9.81 0.36
N ARG A 181 10.94 9.64 -0.96
CA ARG A 181 10.72 8.35 -1.61
C ARG A 181 11.76 7.33 -1.14
N GLN A 182 13.04 7.68 -1.16
CA GLN A 182 14.13 6.83 -0.68
C GLN A 182 13.97 6.48 0.81
N ALA A 183 13.56 7.42 1.66
CA ALA A 183 13.35 7.12 3.08
C ALA A 183 12.27 6.04 3.27
N PHE A 184 11.12 6.15 2.60
CA PHE A 184 10.05 5.15 2.65
C PHE A 184 10.43 3.82 1.98
N GLU A 185 11.15 3.86 0.87
CA GLU A 185 11.66 2.65 0.21
C GLU A 185 12.71 1.94 1.07
N ASN A 186 13.43 2.65 1.95
CA ASN A 186 14.52 2.09 2.74
C ASN A 186 14.20 1.91 4.24
N GLY A 187 12.92 1.83 4.58
CA GLY A 187 12.49 1.35 5.91
C GLY A 187 11.67 2.34 6.72
N ALA A 188 11.36 3.54 6.22
CA ALA A 188 10.46 4.43 6.94
C ALA A 188 9.03 3.86 6.98
N TRP A 189 8.40 3.95 8.15
CA TRP A 189 7.06 3.43 8.44
C TRP A 189 6.19 4.53 9.05
N ILE A 190 4.88 4.33 9.14
CA ILE A 190 3.96 5.34 9.69
C ILE A 190 3.63 5.01 11.14
N ALA A 191 4.00 5.90 12.07
CA ALA A 191 3.43 5.91 13.41
C ALA A 191 2.06 6.59 13.38
N SER A 192 1.14 6.08 14.19
CA SER A 192 -0.23 6.58 14.28
C SER A 192 -0.73 6.50 15.72
N HIS A 193 -1.56 7.44 16.14
CA HIS A 193 -2.16 7.46 17.47
C HIS A 193 -3.69 7.32 17.41
N PRO A 194 -4.26 6.11 17.15
CA PRO A 194 -5.69 5.94 17.00
C PRO A 194 -6.42 6.05 18.35
N TYR A 195 -6.99 7.22 18.63
CA TYR A 195 -7.83 7.46 19.80
C TYR A 195 -9.26 7.04 19.48
N VAL A 196 -9.68 5.89 20.01
CA VAL A 196 -10.98 5.28 19.70
C VAL A 196 -12.12 5.98 20.45
N LEU A 197 -11.83 6.83 21.45
CA LEU A 197 -12.82 7.55 22.26
C LEU A 197 -13.91 6.59 22.79
N ASN A 198 -15.16 6.77 22.37
CA ASN A 198 -16.23 5.77 22.47
C ASN A 198 -16.81 5.36 21.10
N HIS A 199 -16.06 5.54 20.00
CA HIS A 199 -16.45 5.18 18.63
C HIS A 199 -16.31 3.67 18.36
N PHE A 200 -16.97 2.88 19.19
CA PHE A 200 -17.08 1.44 19.04
C PHE A 200 -18.39 0.99 19.68
N TYR A 201 -18.94 -0.12 19.21
CA TYR A 201 -20.17 -0.66 19.78
C TYR A 201 -20.31 -2.14 19.44
N ARG A 202 -21.20 -2.79 20.19
CA ARG A 202 -21.63 -4.16 19.93
C ARG A 202 -23.07 -4.12 19.41
N ASP A 203 -23.32 -4.71 18.26
CA ASP A 203 -24.66 -4.72 17.67
C ASP A 203 -25.57 -5.78 18.31
N GLU A 204 -26.81 -5.86 17.83
CA GLU A 204 -27.83 -6.80 18.33
C GLU A 204 -27.46 -8.28 18.10
N ASN A 205 -26.61 -8.57 17.11
CA ASN A 205 -26.09 -9.91 16.86
C ASN A 205 -24.89 -10.25 17.75
N GLY A 206 -24.40 -9.28 18.51
CA GLY A 206 -23.24 -9.43 19.37
C GLY A 206 -21.91 -9.22 18.64
N ASP A 207 -21.91 -8.67 17.43
CA ASP A 207 -20.69 -8.35 16.68
C ASP A 207 -20.14 -6.97 17.08
N TRP A 208 -18.82 -6.88 17.19
CA TRP A 208 -18.12 -5.64 17.55
C TRP A 208 -17.73 -4.84 16.32
N HIS A 209 -17.98 -3.53 16.39
CA HIS A 209 -17.71 -2.55 15.34
C HIS A 209 -16.68 -1.51 15.82
N PHE A 210 -15.70 -1.21 14.97
CA PHE A 210 -14.61 -0.24 15.18
C PHE A 210 -14.32 0.60 13.92
N GLU A 211 -15.21 0.55 12.93
CA GLU A 211 -15.02 1.08 11.58
C GLU A 211 -15.23 2.60 11.47
N TYR A 212 -15.31 3.33 12.58
CA TYR A 212 -15.51 4.77 12.56
C TYR A 212 -14.52 5.51 11.63
N PRO A 213 -14.98 6.45 10.78
CA PRO A 213 -16.35 6.95 10.63
C PRO A 213 -17.19 6.22 9.58
N ASP A 214 -16.71 5.11 9.02
CA ASP A 214 -17.39 4.35 7.96
C ASP A 214 -18.56 3.50 8.49
N ASP A 215 -18.74 3.41 9.81
CA ASP A 215 -19.73 2.57 10.46
C ASP A 215 -21.19 3.10 10.31
N PRO A 216 -22.20 2.22 10.41
CA PRO A 216 -23.61 2.60 10.30
C PRO A 216 -24.10 3.73 11.22
N LEU A 217 -23.60 3.82 12.47
CA LEU A 217 -24.05 4.86 13.41
C LEU A 217 -23.55 6.23 12.98
N CYS A 218 -22.28 6.31 12.57
CA CYS A 218 -21.73 7.53 12.01
C CYS A 218 -22.45 7.93 10.72
N GLN A 219 -22.62 6.99 9.78
CA GLN A 219 -23.20 7.28 8.47
C GLN A 219 -24.70 7.63 8.55
N ALA A 220 -25.45 7.09 9.51
CA ALA A 220 -26.84 7.51 9.72
C ALA A 220 -26.93 8.96 10.25
N ALA A 221 -26.02 9.35 11.15
CA ALA A 221 -26.02 10.69 11.74
C ALA A 221 -25.38 11.75 10.83
N ARG A 222 -24.32 11.39 10.11
CA ARG A 222 -23.54 12.26 9.22
C ARG A 222 -23.17 11.52 7.93
N PRO A 223 -24.13 11.34 6.99
CA PRO A 223 -23.90 10.62 5.74
C PRO A 223 -22.72 11.19 4.94
N GLY A 224 -21.86 10.31 4.43
CA GLY A 224 -20.73 10.68 3.58
C GLY A 224 -19.48 11.16 4.33
N THR A 225 -19.50 11.18 5.67
CA THR A 225 -18.30 11.46 6.47
C THR A 225 -17.24 10.41 6.18
N THR A 226 -16.01 10.83 5.94
CA THR A 226 -14.86 9.95 5.73
C THR A 226 -13.80 10.17 6.79
N VAL A 227 -12.80 9.29 6.83
CA VAL A 227 -11.60 9.47 7.66
C VAL A 227 -10.81 10.75 7.33
N PHE A 228 -11.03 11.35 6.15
CA PHE A 228 -10.44 12.66 5.77
C PHE A 228 -11.24 13.87 6.29
N ASP A 229 -12.39 13.63 6.90
CA ASP A 229 -13.18 14.64 7.61
C ASP A 229 -12.99 14.53 9.13
N ASP A 230 -12.92 13.29 9.62
CA ASP A 230 -12.82 12.97 11.03
C ASP A 230 -11.96 11.71 11.24
N ASP A 231 -10.75 11.91 11.73
CA ASP A 231 -9.76 10.87 11.98
C ASP A 231 -9.72 10.43 13.45
N CYS A 232 -10.72 10.79 14.28
CA CYS A 232 -10.80 10.33 15.66
C CYS A 232 -11.36 8.90 15.72
N GLY A 233 -10.52 7.89 15.54
CA GLY A 233 -10.94 6.50 15.62
C GLY A 233 -9.84 5.51 15.30
N LEU A 234 -10.21 4.23 15.23
CA LEU A 234 -9.25 3.16 14.92
C LEU A 234 -8.67 3.28 13.51
N LEU A 235 -9.43 3.84 12.57
CA LEU A 235 -9.08 3.89 11.15
C LEU A 235 -8.20 5.09 10.74
N ASN A 236 -7.77 5.94 11.68
CA ASN A 236 -7.04 7.18 11.38
C ASN A 236 -5.76 6.96 10.57
N PHE A 237 -5.14 5.79 10.70
CA PHE A 237 -3.98 5.35 9.91
C PHE A 237 -4.21 5.41 8.40
N ARG A 238 -5.47 5.41 7.93
CA ARG A 238 -5.83 5.49 6.52
C ARG A 238 -5.48 6.84 5.89
N VAL A 239 -5.45 7.93 6.67
CA VAL A 239 -5.11 9.27 6.16
C VAL A 239 -3.66 9.31 5.64
N PRO A 240 -2.62 9.07 6.47
CA PRO A 240 -1.25 9.17 6.01
C PRO A 240 -0.88 8.11 4.96
N ILE A 241 -1.44 6.89 5.03
CA ILE A 241 -1.13 5.87 4.00
C ILE A 241 -1.76 6.19 2.64
N ALA A 242 -2.97 6.79 2.63
CA ALA A 242 -3.60 7.23 1.38
C ALA A 242 -2.82 8.39 0.74
N LEU A 243 -2.31 9.32 1.56
CA LEU A 243 -1.44 10.40 1.09
C LEU A 243 -0.10 9.87 0.58
N LEU A 244 0.54 8.93 1.29
CA LEU A 244 1.77 8.29 0.83
C LEU A 244 1.58 7.62 -0.54
N ARG A 245 0.48 6.87 -0.71
CA ARG A 245 0.14 6.25 -2.01
C ARG A 245 -0.08 7.28 -3.09
N ARG A 246 -0.82 8.35 -2.80
CA ARG A 246 -1.13 9.42 -3.75
C ARG A 246 0.13 10.12 -4.25
N TYR A 247 1.06 10.46 -3.36
CA TYR A 247 2.23 11.25 -3.72
C TYR A 247 3.42 10.40 -4.18
N PHE A 248 3.58 9.18 -3.67
CA PHE A 248 4.79 8.38 -3.90
C PHE A 248 4.52 7.00 -4.49
N GLY A 249 3.26 6.55 -4.57
CA GLY A 249 2.90 5.20 -5.04
C GLY A 249 3.32 4.08 -4.09
N LEU A 250 3.62 4.40 -2.82
CA LEU A 250 4.19 3.46 -1.86
C LEU A 250 3.17 3.01 -0.81
N THR A 251 3.37 1.79 -0.30
CA THR A 251 2.70 1.30 0.92
C THR A 251 3.77 0.80 1.88
N VAL A 252 3.76 1.34 3.10
CA VAL A 252 4.70 0.98 4.18
C VAL A 252 3.92 0.49 5.41
N PRO A 253 4.59 -0.14 6.39
CA PRO A 253 3.96 -0.51 7.64
C PRO A 253 3.34 0.70 8.34
N VAL A 254 2.22 0.46 8.99
CA VAL A 254 1.60 1.40 9.92
C VAL A 254 1.47 0.71 11.27
N VAL A 255 1.96 1.34 12.32
CA VAL A 255 1.80 0.85 13.69
C VAL A 255 1.11 1.93 14.50
N GLY A 256 0.01 1.56 15.15
CA GLY A 256 -0.59 2.39 16.18
C GLY A 256 0.34 2.38 17.37
N THR A 257 1.06 3.46 17.65
CA THR A 257 2.13 3.45 18.65
C THR A 257 1.68 3.99 19.99
N GLU A 258 0.45 4.50 20.07
CA GLU A 258 -0.24 4.91 21.28
C GLU A 258 -1.73 5.02 20.96
N GLY A 259 -2.62 4.72 21.91
CA GLY A 259 -4.07 4.93 21.70
C GLY A 259 -4.94 3.79 22.22
N GLY A 260 -5.95 3.45 21.43
CA GLY A 260 -6.99 2.50 21.82
C GLY A 260 -8.12 3.18 22.60
N LEU A 261 -8.72 2.42 23.51
CA LEU A 261 -9.83 2.87 24.33
C LEU A 261 -9.30 3.50 25.64
N PHE A 262 -9.84 4.64 26.02
CA PHE A 262 -9.48 5.27 27.29
C PHE A 262 -9.96 4.43 28.48
N VAL A 263 -9.10 4.25 29.47
CA VAL A 263 -9.42 3.47 30.67
C VAL A 263 -10.37 4.29 31.57
N PRO A 264 -11.62 3.84 31.84
CA PRO A 264 -12.52 4.56 32.73
C PRO A 264 -12.01 4.55 34.17
N ARG A 265 -12.30 5.62 34.92
CA ARG A 265 -12.10 5.61 36.38
C ARG A 265 -13.16 4.68 37.02
N PRO A 266 -12.85 4.02 38.16
CA PRO A 266 -13.83 3.19 38.86
C PRO A 266 -15.15 3.94 39.14
N GLY A 267 -16.27 3.34 38.74
CA GLY A 267 -17.61 3.92 38.89
C GLY A 267 -17.92 5.06 37.90
N ARG A 268 -17.12 5.26 36.85
CA ARG A 268 -17.39 6.22 35.77
C ARG A 268 -17.71 5.51 34.47
N ILE A 269 -18.65 6.09 33.73
CA ILE A 269 -18.95 5.74 32.34
C ILE A 269 -18.33 6.82 31.45
N ILE A 270 -17.57 6.41 30.44
CA ILE A 270 -17.09 7.32 29.39
C ILE A 270 -18.13 7.36 28.27
N ARG A 271 -18.52 8.58 27.85
CA ARG A 271 -19.35 8.83 26.67
C ARG A 271 -18.99 10.21 26.10
N GLN A 272 -18.09 10.24 25.13
CA GLN A 272 -17.61 11.50 24.52
C GLN A 272 -18.48 11.90 23.32
N ASP A 273 -18.98 10.91 22.60
CA ASP A 273 -19.92 11.06 21.49
C ASP A 273 -21.24 10.36 21.81
N ASP A 274 -22.33 11.12 21.81
CA ASP A 274 -23.66 10.63 22.19
C ASP A 274 -24.28 9.64 21.19
N ARG A 275 -23.76 9.58 19.95
CA ARG A 275 -24.17 8.59 18.94
C ARG A 275 -23.82 7.18 19.35
N TYR A 276 -22.78 7.02 20.17
CA TYR A 276 -22.27 5.73 20.61
C TYR A 276 -22.66 5.43 22.06
N PRO A 277 -22.77 4.14 22.41
CA PRO A 277 -22.94 3.74 23.80
C PRO A 277 -21.76 4.21 24.66
N GLY A 278 -22.06 4.51 25.93
CA GLY A 278 -21.01 4.70 26.92
C GLY A 278 -20.48 3.36 27.43
N TYR A 279 -19.29 3.35 28.01
CA TYR A 279 -18.67 2.15 28.57
C TYR A 279 -18.02 2.41 29.93
N ASP A 280 -18.01 1.37 30.77
CA ASP A 280 -17.33 1.33 32.06
C ASP A 280 -16.08 0.43 32.00
N LEU A 281 -15.51 0.06 33.15
CA LEU A 281 -14.29 -0.75 33.23
C LEU A 281 -14.46 -2.16 32.63
N GLU A 282 -15.64 -2.77 32.73
CA GLU A 282 -15.89 -4.10 32.16
C GLU A 282 -16.12 -3.98 30.66
N GLY A 283 -16.92 -3.00 30.22
CA GLY A 283 -17.09 -2.70 28.80
C GLY A 283 -15.77 -2.35 28.10
N HIS A 284 -14.89 -1.62 28.77
CA HIS A 284 -13.52 -1.34 28.30
C HIS A 284 -12.70 -2.62 28.12
N ALA A 285 -12.77 -3.56 29.08
CA ALA A 285 -12.04 -4.81 29.02
C ALA A 285 -12.49 -5.70 27.86
N GLU A 286 -13.81 -5.86 27.70
CA GLU A 286 -14.40 -6.64 26.61
C GLU A 286 -14.04 -6.02 25.25
N ALA A 287 -14.22 -4.71 25.11
CA ALA A 287 -13.96 -4.00 23.87
C ALA A 287 -12.45 -3.97 23.52
N THR A 288 -11.55 -3.93 24.52
CA THR A 288 -10.11 -4.00 24.28
C THR A 288 -9.70 -5.34 23.66
N VAL A 289 -10.23 -6.47 24.16
CA VAL A 289 -9.97 -7.79 23.56
C VAL A 289 -10.59 -7.88 22.17
N ALA A 290 -11.82 -7.39 22.00
CA ALA A 290 -12.52 -7.37 20.72
C ALA A 290 -11.79 -6.51 19.67
N MET A 291 -11.24 -5.36 20.06
CA MET A 291 -10.47 -4.49 19.18
C MET A 291 -9.25 -5.21 18.61
N PHE A 292 -8.49 -5.94 19.43
CA PHE A 292 -7.34 -6.70 18.92
C PHE A 292 -7.76 -7.86 18.02
N ASP A 293 -8.88 -8.51 18.30
CA ASP A 293 -9.44 -9.53 17.41
C ASP A 293 -9.92 -8.92 16.08
N TRP A 294 -10.54 -7.74 16.11
CA TRP A 294 -10.92 -6.97 14.93
C TRP A 294 -9.68 -6.61 14.10
N ILE A 295 -8.63 -6.08 14.72
CA ILE A 295 -7.36 -5.78 14.04
C ILE A 295 -6.79 -7.05 13.41
N ALA A 296 -6.84 -8.18 14.11
CA ALA A 296 -6.30 -9.44 13.61
C ALA A 296 -7.01 -9.94 12.33
N ARG A 297 -8.32 -9.68 12.22
CA ARG A 297 -9.18 -10.21 11.16
C ARG A 297 -9.46 -9.25 10.02
N ARG A 298 -9.62 -7.96 10.33
CA ARG A 298 -10.20 -6.96 9.42
C ARG A 298 -9.21 -5.90 8.96
N ALA A 299 -8.19 -5.60 9.77
CA ALA A 299 -7.25 -4.55 9.41
C ALA A 299 -6.46 -4.93 8.13
N PRO A 300 -6.14 -3.95 7.28
CA PRO A 300 -5.37 -4.18 6.08
C PRO A 300 -3.94 -4.66 6.43
N PRO A 301 -3.27 -5.41 5.55
CA PRO A 301 -1.97 -6.03 5.87
C PRO A 301 -0.88 -5.06 6.33
N TYR A 302 -0.92 -3.81 5.85
CA TYR A 302 0.03 -2.76 6.20
C TYR A 302 -0.17 -2.19 7.61
N PHE A 303 -1.38 -2.21 8.19
CA PHE A 303 -1.57 -1.79 9.58
C PHE A 303 -1.24 -2.99 10.46
N PHE A 304 -0.16 -2.98 11.23
CA PHE A 304 0.30 -4.18 11.95
C PHE A 304 -0.46 -4.41 13.24
N GLY A 305 -0.76 -3.33 13.97
CA GLY A 305 -1.62 -3.35 15.15
C GLY A 305 -1.46 -2.08 15.97
N LEU A 306 -1.75 -2.18 17.27
CA LEU A 306 -1.86 -1.03 18.16
C LEU A 306 -1.20 -1.26 19.52
N CYS A 307 -0.38 -0.31 19.96
CA CYS A 307 -0.05 -0.09 21.35
C CYS A 307 -1.24 0.52 22.07
N LEU A 308 -1.71 -0.17 23.10
CA LEU A 308 -2.54 0.48 24.10
C LEU A 308 -1.79 1.69 24.67
N TRP A 309 -2.57 2.64 25.21
CA TRP A 309 -2.09 3.77 25.99
C TRP A 309 -1.11 3.36 27.10
N LEU A 310 -0.65 4.33 27.88
CA LEU A 310 0.35 4.15 28.94
C LEU A 310 0.05 2.95 29.84
N LEU A 311 1.04 2.07 30.01
CA LEU A 311 0.97 0.89 30.88
C LEU A 311 0.45 1.24 32.28
N ASP A 312 0.84 2.39 32.81
CA ASP A 312 0.44 2.85 34.15
C ASP A 312 -1.07 3.08 34.30
N ASP A 313 -1.76 3.48 33.23
CA ASP A 313 -3.22 3.64 33.25
C ASP A 313 -3.96 2.29 33.35
N TYR A 314 -3.27 1.19 33.01
CA TYR A 314 -3.77 -0.18 33.19
C TYR A 314 -3.40 -0.78 34.57
N TYR A 315 -2.56 -0.08 35.34
CA TYR A 315 -2.18 -0.46 36.70
C TYR A 315 -2.30 0.72 37.69
N PRO A 316 -3.47 1.39 37.77
CA PRO A 316 -3.63 2.53 38.66
C PRO A 316 -3.34 2.13 40.11
N ARG A 317 -2.38 2.79 40.74
CA ARG A 317 -1.89 2.48 42.10
C ARG A 317 -1.39 1.03 42.24
N GLY A 318 -0.76 0.50 41.19
CA GLY A 318 -0.18 -0.85 41.15
C GLY A 318 -1.20 -1.98 41.05
N ARG A 319 -2.47 -1.69 40.71
CA ARG A 319 -3.53 -2.71 40.60
C ARG A 319 -4.02 -2.84 39.17
N ALA A 320 -3.92 -4.05 38.62
CA ALA A 320 -4.43 -4.38 37.30
C ALA A 320 -5.93 -4.07 37.14
N VAL A 321 -6.29 -3.31 36.11
CA VAL A 321 -7.67 -3.11 35.66
C VAL A 321 -8.24 -4.36 34.99
N PRO A 322 -9.57 -4.49 34.82
CA PRO A 322 -10.18 -5.67 34.19
C PRO A 322 -9.60 -6.01 32.80
N ALA A 323 -9.26 -5.01 31.98
CA ALA A 323 -8.64 -5.24 30.66
C ALA A 323 -7.33 -6.03 30.72
N VAL A 324 -6.48 -5.80 31.73
CA VAL A 324 -5.24 -6.59 31.93
C VAL A 324 -5.56 -8.06 32.16
N ARG A 325 -6.58 -8.34 32.99
CA ARG A 325 -7.00 -9.71 33.29
C ARG A 325 -7.59 -10.38 32.05
N ALA A 326 -8.40 -9.65 31.29
CA ALA A 326 -8.99 -10.12 30.04
C ALA A 326 -7.91 -10.47 29.00
N LEU A 327 -6.89 -9.62 28.82
CA LEU A 327 -5.78 -9.88 27.91
C LEU A 327 -4.95 -11.11 28.31
N ARG A 328 -4.67 -11.27 29.61
CA ARG A 328 -3.96 -12.46 30.14
C ARG A 328 -4.73 -13.75 29.91
N ALA A 329 -6.05 -13.71 30.06
CA ALA A 329 -6.93 -14.86 29.93
C ALA A 329 -7.10 -15.37 28.49
N VAL A 330 -6.89 -14.51 27.48
CA VAL A 330 -7.19 -14.84 26.08
C VAL A 330 -5.92 -14.88 25.23
N GLU A 331 -5.69 -15.99 24.52
CA GLU A 331 -4.63 -16.07 23.52
C GLU A 331 -4.83 -15.05 22.39
N PRO A 332 -3.79 -14.30 21.99
CA PRO A 332 -3.90 -13.33 20.91
C PRO A 332 -4.18 -14.04 19.58
N ARG A 333 -5.21 -13.58 18.86
CA ARG A 333 -5.39 -13.97 17.47
C ARG A 333 -4.26 -13.36 16.64
N LEU A 334 -3.51 -14.21 15.96
CA LEU A 334 -2.43 -13.78 15.09
C LEU A 334 -2.97 -13.37 13.73
N ARG A 335 -2.38 -12.31 13.16
CA ARG A 335 -2.62 -11.88 11.79
C ARG A 335 -2.14 -12.93 10.79
N PRO A 336 -2.70 -12.99 9.59
CA PRO A 336 -2.11 -13.77 8.50
C PRO A 336 -0.68 -13.31 8.19
N ALA A 337 0.16 -14.24 7.75
CA ALA A 337 1.44 -13.85 7.17
C ALA A 337 1.18 -13.03 5.90
N ILE A 338 1.95 -11.94 5.69
CA ILE A 338 1.97 -11.31 4.37
C ILE A 338 2.78 -12.26 3.50
N GLN A 339 2.13 -12.86 2.51
CA GLN A 339 2.83 -13.66 1.52
C GLN A 339 3.71 -12.72 0.72
N LYS A 340 4.97 -13.12 0.52
CA LYS A 340 5.85 -12.45 -0.43
C LYS A 340 5.21 -12.68 -1.78
N GLU A 341 4.71 -11.62 -2.43
CA GLU A 341 4.27 -11.71 -3.83
C GLU A 341 5.42 -12.35 -4.61
N GLU A 342 5.14 -13.50 -5.24
CA GLU A 342 6.06 -14.08 -6.23
C GLU A 342 6.08 -13.10 -7.40
N THR A 343 7.07 -12.22 -7.40
CA THR A 343 7.27 -11.29 -8.50
C THR A 343 8.03 -12.01 -9.61
N MET A 344 7.54 -11.88 -10.83
CA MET A 344 8.23 -12.46 -11.98
C MET A 344 9.56 -11.76 -12.18
N THR A 345 10.61 -12.57 -12.26
CA THR A 345 11.97 -12.10 -12.53
C THR A 345 12.37 -12.39 -13.97
N ILE A 346 13.26 -11.57 -14.50
CA ILE A 346 13.84 -11.69 -15.83
C ILE A 346 15.36 -11.74 -15.72
N ARG A 347 15.99 -12.62 -16.51
CA ARG A 347 17.44 -12.70 -16.68
C ARG A 347 17.86 -11.86 -17.88
N VAL A 348 18.60 -10.78 -17.64
CA VAL A 348 18.99 -9.81 -18.67
C VAL A 348 20.49 -9.90 -18.94
N LEU A 349 20.87 -10.12 -20.18
CA LEU A 349 22.26 -10.10 -20.63
C LEU A 349 22.71 -8.66 -20.92
N LYS A 350 23.70 -8.18 -20.16
CA LYS A 350 24.33 -6.87 -20.33
C LYS A 350 25.40 -6.90 -21.44
N GLU A 351 25.78 -5.72 -21.91
CA GLU A 351 26.81 -5.55 -22.95
C GLU A 351 28.19 -6.08 -22.51
N ASP A 352 28.49 -6.07 -21.21
CA ASP A 352 29.72 -6.62 -20.63
C ASP A 352 29.71 -8.15 -20.52
N GLY A 353 28.63 -8.81 -20.96
CA GLY A 353 28.44 -10.25 -20.94
C GLY A 353 27.90 -10.81 -19.62
N GLN A 354 27.65 -9.98 -18.61
CA GLN A 354 27.04 -10.41 -17.35
C GLN A 354 25.54 -10.65 -17.50
N VAL A 355 25.01 -11.65 -16.80
CA VAL A 355 23.57 -11.87 -16.67
C VAL A 355 23.12 -11.34 -15.32
N GLU A 356 22.21 -10.38 -15.34
CA GLU A 356 21.57 -9.85 -14.14
C GLU A 356 20.15 -10.40 -14.01
N VAL A 357 19.76 -10.78 -12.80
CA VAL A 357 18.37 -11.17 -12.49
C VAL A 357 17.71 -9.96 -11.84
N MET A 358 16.59 -9.53 -12.40
CA MET A 358 15.83 -8.38 -11.89
C MET A 358 14.33 -8.64 -11.95
N GLU A 359 13.58 -7.90 -11.14
CA GLU A 359 12.12 -7.94 -11.18
C GLU A 359 11.61 -7.37 -12.51
N LEU A 360 10.59 -7.99 -13.10
CA LEU A 360 10.09 -7.62 -14.43
C LEU A 360 9.63 -6.15 -14.49
N GLU A 361 8.93 -5.68 -13.46
CA GLU A 361 8.48 -4.28 -13.41
C GLU A 361 9.66 -3.29 -13.24
N GLU A 362 10.73 -3.68 -12.53
CA GLU A 362 11.94 -2.87 -12.40
C GLU A 362 12.70 -2.81 -13.73
N TYR A 363 12.79 -3.93 -14.44
CA TYR A 363 13.35 -3.98 -15.80
C TYR A 363 12.66 -3.00 -16.74
N LEU A 364 11.32 -2.92 -16.69
CA LEU A 364 10.55 -2.04 -17.55
C LEU A 364 10.85 -0.55 -17.34
N ARG A 365 11.28 -0.15 -16.14
CA ARG A 365 11.68 1.25 -15.85
C ARG A 365 12.89 1.68 -16.67
N GLY A 366 13.78 0.75 -17.00
CA GLY A 366 14.89 1.00 -17.92
C GLY A 366 14.52 0.82 -19.40
N VAL A 367 13.50 0.01 -19.73
CA VAL A 367 13.09 -0.26 -21.12
C VAL A 367 12.22 0.85 -21.69
N VAL A 368 11.12 1.19 -21.02
CA VAL A 368 10.09 2.09 -21.59
C VAL A 368 10.68 3.46 -21.98
N PRO A 369 11.43 4.16 -21.12
CA PRO A 369 12.02 5.45 -21.50
C PRO A 369 13.22 5.32 -22.46
N ALA A 370 13.80 4.13 -22.61
CA ALA A 370 14.84 3.87 -23.61
C ALA A 370 14.23 3.68 -25.01
N GLU A 371 13.03 3.10 -25.09
CA GLU A 371 12.30 2.84 -26.33
C GLU A 371 11.52 4.07 -26.84
N VAL A 372 10.86 4.81 -25.94
CA VAL A 372 10.05 5.98 -26.31
C VAL A 372 10.35 7.19 -25.43
N PRO A 373 10.31 8.43 -25.96
CA PRO A 373 10.47 9.64 -25.16
C PRO A 373 9.43 9.76 -24.04
N ALA A 374 9.87 10.02 -22.82
CA ALA A 374 9.02 10.11 -21.63
C ALA A 374 7.97 11.26 -21.66
N LEU A 375 8.10 12.20 -22.60
CA LEU A 375 7.16 13.31 -22.81
C LEU A 375 6.01 12.97 -23.78
N TRP A 376 5.93 11.73 -24.26
CA TRP A 376 4.80 11.29 -25.09
C TRP A 376 3.50 11.21 -24.30
N PRO A 377 2.33 11.22 -24.98
CA PRO A 377 1.04 11.06 -24.32
C PRO A 377 0.98 9.82 -23.43
N ALA A 378 0.33 9.93 -22.27
CA ALA A 378 0.28 8.86 -21.27
C ALA A 378 -0.22 7.52 -21.84
N GLU A 379 -1.24 7.53 -22.70
CA GLU A 379 -1.79 6.31 -23.32
C GLU A 379 -0.79 5.64 -24.28
N ALA A 380 0.09 6.41 -24.93
CA ALA A 380 1.18 5.84 -25.73
C ALA A 380 2.27 5.21 -24.84
N LEU A 381 2.61 5.84 -23.70
CA LEU A 381 3.55 5.27 -22.72
C LEU A 381 3.01 3.98 -22.13
N LYS A 382 1.72 3.92 -21.79
CA LYS A 382 1.02 2.71 -21.30
C LYS A 382 1.02 1.61 -22.35
N ALA A 383 0.72 1.93 -23.61
CA ALA A 383 0.76 0.95 -24.70
C ALA A 383 2.18 0.38 -24.88
N GLN A 384 3.21 1.22 -24.79
CA GLN A 384 4.59 0.77 -24.84
C GLN A 384 4.95 -0.11 -23.63
N ALA A 385 4.51 0.24 -22.42
CA ALA A 385 4.74 -0.57 -21.21
C ALA A 385 4.11 -1.97 -21.33
N VAL A 386 2.85 -2.05 -21.79
CA VAL A 386 2.16 -3.35 -22.01
C VAL A 386 2.84 -4.17 -23.10
N ALA A 387 3.24 -3.56 -24.23
CA ALA A 387 3.96 -4.26 -25.29
C ALA A 387 5.32 -4.77 -24.81
N ALA A 388 6.08 -3.94 -24.09
CA ALA A 388 7.38 -4.30 -23.54
C ALA A 388 7.27 -5.45 -22.52
N ARG A 389 6.32 -5.36 -21.58
CA ARG A 389 6.03 -6.39 -20.58
C ARG A 389 5.65 -7.72 -21.23
N THR A 390 4.75 -7.66 -22.21
CA THR A 390 4.26 -8.84 -22.93
C THR A 390 5.40 -9.53 -23.70
N TYR A 391 6.26 -8.76 -24.36
CA TYR A 391 7.42 -9.31 -25.06
C TYR A 391 8.44 -9.95 -24.12
N ALA A 392 8.73 -9.31 -22.99
CA ALA A 392 9.60 -9.85 -21.95
C ALA A 392 9.04 -11.15 -21.36
N LEU A 393 7.74 -11.18 -21.05
CA LEU A 393 7.07 -12.36 -20.55
C LEU A 393 7.10 -13.52 -21.56
N TYR A 394 6.82 -13.24 -22.84
CA TYR A 394 6.93 -14.23 -23.90
C TYR A 394 8.32 -14.86 -23.96
N ALA A 395 9.39 -14.07 -23.80
CA ALA A 395 10.77 -14.56 -23.80
C ALA A 395 11.10 -15.44 -22.58
N ILE A 396 10.55 -15.12 -21.40
CA ILE A 396 10.68 -15.94 -20.19
C ILE A 396 9.99 -17.29 -20.39
N GLU A 397 8.78 -17.29 -20.94
CA GLU A 397 7.96 -18.50 -21.12
C GLU A 397 8.48 -19.43 -22.23
N HIS A 398 9.01 -18.86 -23.32
CA HIS A 398 9.33 -19.63 -24.55
C HIS A 398 10.83 -19.81 -24.79
N GLY A 399 11.67 -19.35 -23.86
CA GLY A 399 13.12 -19.42 -23.98
C GLY A 399 13.63 -18.44 -25.03
N GLY A 400 13.93 -17.22 -24.58
CA GLY A 400 14.39 -16.10 -25.41
C GLY A 400 15.61 -16.39 -26.31
N ARG A 401 16.15 -15.34 -26.93
CA ARG A 401 17.19 -15.52 -27.98
C ARG A 401 18.59 -15.82 -27.44
N HIS A 402 18.75 -16.00 -26.13
CA HIS A 402 20.03 -16.23 -25.47
C HIS A 402 19.99 -17.53 -24.65
N PRO A 403 21.08 -18.32 -24.61
CA PRO A 403 21.09 -19.60 -23.90
C PRO A 403 20.95 -19.46 -22.37
N ASN A 404 21.46 -18.35 -21.81
CA ASN A 404 21.53 -18.12 -20.35
C ASN A 404 20.75 -16.87 -19.90
N ALA A 405 20.00 -16.23 -20.79
CA ALA A 405 19.25 -15.01 -20.51
C ALA A 405 17.95 -14.98 -21.30
N ASP A 406 16.94 -14.30 -20.77
CA ASP A 406 15.64 -14.16 -21.43
C ASP A 406 15.72 -13.05 -22.50
N LEU A 407 16.33 -11.91 -22.17
CA LEU A 407 16.57 -10.79 -23.09
C LEU A 407 17.97 -10.17 -22.91
N CYS A 408 18.41 -9.35 -23.86
CA CYS A 408 19.62 -8.51 -23.71
C CYS A 408 19.30 -7.01 -23.70
N THR A 409 20.23 -6.19 -23.22
CA THR A 409 20.06 -4.72 -23.11
C THR A 409 20.20 -3.94 -24.42
N THR A 410 20.51 -4.62 -25.53
CA THR A 410 20.69 -3.99 -26.84
C THR A 410 19.43 -4.08 -27.70
N THR A 411 19.41 -3.33 -28.81
CA THR A 411 18.34 -3.34 -29.81
C THR A 411 18.10 -4.70 -30.48
N HIS A 412 18.94 -5.71 -30.20
CA HIS A 412 18.68 -7.10 -30.58
C HIS A 412 17.41 -7.66 -29.90
N CYS A 413 17.11 -7.21 -28.67
CA CYS A 413 15.93 -7.59 -27.91
C CYS A 413 15.02 -6.37 -27.68
N GLN A 414 15.39 -5.52 -26.72
CA GLN A 414 14.73 -4.25 -26.40
C GLN A 414 15.81 -3.29 -25.89
N ALA A 415 15.68 -2.01 -26.22
CA ALA A 415 16.55 -0.99 -25.65
C ALA A 415 16.35 -0.94 -24.13
N TYR A 416 17.45 -0.93 -23.38
CA TYR A 416 17.43 -0.78 -21.92
C TYR A 416 18.48 0.25 -21.52
N ASP A 417 18.05 1.28 -20.79
CA ASP A 417 18.94 2.33 -20.28
C ASP A 417 18.41 2.84 -18.92
N PRO A 418 19.00 2.38 -17.80
CA PRO A 418 18.55 2.76 -16.47
C PRO A 418 18.83 4.23 -16.14
N SER A 419 19.67 4.92 -16.92
CA SER A 419 19.89 6.37 -16.73
C SER A 419 18.72 7.23 -17.23
N LYS A 420 17.78 6.65 -17.98
CA LYS A 420 16.60 7.33 -18.54
C LYS A 420 15.33 7.16 -17.73
N ILE A 421 15.39 6.48 -16.57
CA ILE A 421 14.23 6.32 -15.68
C ILE A 421 13.56 7.68 -15.43
N HIS A 422 12.24 7.73 -15.60
CA HIS A 422 11.49 8.97 -15.58
C HIS A 422 10.12 8.78 -14.89
N PRO A 423 9.66 9.73 -14.04
CA PRO A 423 8.39 9.60 -13.30
C PRO A 423 7.17 9.35 -14.20
N ALA A 424 7.09 9.99 -15.37
CA ALA A 424 5.98 9.79 -16.31
C ALA A 424 5.91 8.36 -16.87
N THR A 425 7.05 7.73 -17.16
CA THR A 425 7.07 6.33 -17.62
C THR A 425 6.86 5.36 -16.46
N ASP A 426 7.38 5.67 -15.26
CA ASP A 426 7.11 4.89 -14.04
C ASP A 426 5.62 4.87 -13.71
N ALA A 427 4.92 6.01 -13.84
CA ALA A 427 3.48 6.08 -13.67
C ALA A 427 2.74 5.19 -14.70
N ALA A 428 3.14 5.23 -15.98
CA ALA A 428 2.54 4.39 -17.02
C ALA A 428 2.79 2.88 -16.79
N ILE A 429 3.98 2.51 -16.31
CA ILE A 429 4.33 1.13 -15.93
C ILE A 429 3.45 0.68 -14.76
N ALA A 430 3.35 1.50 -13.71
CA ALA A 430 2.55 1.20 -12.52
C ALA A 430 1.05 1.11 -12.81
N GLU A 431 0.51 2.03 -13.62
CA GLU A 431 -0.91 2.01 -14.04
C GLU A 431 -1.26 0.82 -14.94
N THR A 432 -0.26 0.17 -15.55
CA THR A 432 -0.43 -1.03 -16.37
C THR A 432 0.21 -2.26 -15.75
N ALA A 433 0.52 -2.23 -14.45
CA ALA A 433 1.19 -3.34 -13.76
C ALA A 433 0.41 -4.65 -13.95
N GLY A 434 1.12 -5.71 -14.36
CA GLY A 434 0.52 -7.02 -14.65
C GLY A 434 -0.27 -7.12 -15.96
N VAL A 435 -0.58 -6.01 -16.65
CA VAL A 435 -1.36 -6.05 -17.90
C VAL A 435 -0.52 -6.62 -19.05
N VAL A 436 -0.98 -7.73 -19.60
CA VAL A 436 -0.33 -8.48 -20.69
C VAL A 436 -1.32 -8.77 -21.82
N ALA A 437 -0.83 -8.77 -23.06
CA ALA A 437 -1.62 -9.15 -24.22
C ALA A 437 -1.55 -10.66 -24.51
N HIS A 438 -2.73 -11.27 -24.70
CA HIS A 438 -2.87 -12.70 -24.95
C HIS A 438 -3.66 -12.98 -26.23
N TYR A 439 -3.29 -14.03 -26.94
CA TYR A 439 -4.08 -14.60 -28.03
C TYR A 439 -4.45 -16.03 -27.68
N ARG A 440 -5.75 -16.35 -27.62
CA ARG A 440 -6.27 -17.68 -27.24
C ARG A 440 -5.72 -18.24 -25.92
N GLY A 441 -5.39 -17.35 -24.98
CA GLY A 441 -4.91 -17.72 -23.64
C GLY A 441 -3.39 -17.76 -23.50
N GLU A 442 -2.64 -17.69 -24.61
CA GLU A 442 -1.17 -17.65 -24.60
C GLU A 442 -0.67 -16.22 -24.72
N THR A 443 0.40 -15.90 -23.99
CA THR A 443 1.12 -14.62 -24.11
C THR A 443 1.60 -14.44 -25.54
N ILE A 444 1.36 -13.28 -26.15
CA ILE A 444 1.79 -13.04 -27.53
C ILE A 444 3.27 -12.65 -27.60
N ASN A 445 3.91 -12.93 -28.73
CA ASN A 445 5.16 -12.26 -29.08
C ASN A 445 4.88 -10.81 -29.53
N ALA A 446 4.86 -9.87 -28.59
CA ALA A 446 4.50 -8.46 -28.80
C ALA A 446 5.62 -7.66 -29.48
N LEU A 447 5.90 -7.96 -30.75
CA LEU A 447 6.89 -7.22 -31.55
C LEU A 447 6.47 -5.76 -31.76
N PHE A 448 7.43 -4.83 -31.67
CA PHE A 448 7.21 -3.41 -31.93
C PHE A 448 8.41 -2.76 -32.62
N CYS A 449 8.18 -1.63 -33.28
CA CYS A 449 9.23 -0.85 -33.96
C CYS A 449 8.94 0.66 -33.97
N ALA A 450 9.96 1.47 -34.25
CA ALA A 450 9.86 2.93 -34.26
C ALA A 450 8.80 3.48 -35.22
N SER A 451 8.87 3.12 -36.51
CA SER A 451 7.88 3.54 -37.51
C SER A 451 7.70 2.47 -38.58
N CYS A 452 6.46 2.26 -39.05
CA CYS A 452 6.16 1.19 -40.02
C CYS A 452 6.06 1.64 -41.48
N GLY A 453 6.00 2.94 -41.77
CA GLY A 453 5.81 3.43 -43.15
C GLY A 453 4.35 3.65 -43.55
N GLY A 454 3.42 3.77 -42.60
CA GLY A 454 1.99 4.00 -42.86
C GLY A 454 1.13 2.73 -42.91
N HIS A 455 1.75 1.55 -42.93
CA HIS A 455 1.07 0.27 -42.80
C HIS A 455 2.04 -0.74 -42.19
N THR A 456 1.61 -1.53 -41.21
CA THR A 456 2.45 -2.60 -40.64
C THR A 456 2.47 -3.82 -41.57
N LEU A 457 3.41 -4.72 -41.36
CA LEU A 457 3.63 -5.91 -42.19
C LEU A 457 3.16 -7.17 -41.47
N ASN A 458 2.82 -8.20 -42.25
CA ASN A 458 2.64 -9.54 -41.68
C ASN A 458 3.99 -10.09 -41.24
N ASN A 459 4.01 -10.96 -40.21
CA ASN A 459 5.28 -11.48 -39.71
C ASN A 459 6.02 -12.33 -40.75
N GLU A 460 5.31 -13.12 -41.56
CA GLU A 460 5.89 -14.03 -42.55
C GLU A 460 6.54 -13.30 -43.74
N ASP A 461 6.19 -12.03 -43.96
CA ASP A 461 6.81 -11.20 -44.98
C ASP A 461 8.19 -10.66 -44.55
N VAL A 462 8.53 -10.80 -43.26
CA VAL A 462 9.73 -10.20 -42.65
C VAL A 462 10.60 -11.22 -41.93
N PHE A 463 10.00 -12.21 -41.27
CA PHE A 463 10.68 -13.22 -40.48
C PHE A 463 10.41 -14.63 -41.00
N SER A 464 11.38 -15.52 -40.83
CA SER A 464 11.23 -16.95 -41.14
C SER A 464 10.18 -17.58 -40.23
N GLY A 465 9.13 -18.17 -40.80
CA GLY A 465 8.09 -18.87 -40.03
C GLY A 465 6.73 -18.84 -40.72
N GLY A 466 5.74 -19.49 -40.09
CA GLY A 466 4.35 -19.44 -40.53
C GLY A 466 3.66 -18.12 -40.15
N ALA A 467 2.48 -17.90 -40.73
CA ALA A 467 1.63 -16.78 -40.37
C ALA A 467 1.18 -16.85 -38.90
N VAL A 468 1.44 -15.79 -38.14
CA VAL A 468 1.03 -15.59 -36.75
C VAL A 468 -0.25 -14.76 -36.69
N PRO A 469 -1.38 -15.31 -36.18
CA PRO A 469 -2.71 -14.68 -36.31
C PRO A 469 -2.85 -13.27 -35.74
N TYR A 470 -2.07 -12.92 -34.72
CA TYR A 470 -2.10 -11.60 -34.07
C TYR A 470 -1.09 -10.60 -34.65
N LEU A 471 -0.13 -11.03 -35.48
CA LEU A 471 0.85 -10.17 -36.15
C LEU A 471 0.49 -10.00 -37.64
N ARG A 472 -0.60 -9.29 -37.91
CA ARG A 472 -1.11 -9.00 -39.25
C ARG A 472 -0.85 -7.55 -39.61
N GLY A 473 -0.65 -7.27 -40.90
CA GLY A 473 -0.51 -5.90 -41.38
C GLY A 473 -1.79 -5.09 -41.18
N VAL A 474 -1.68 -3.92 -40.56
CA VAL A 474 -2.77 -2.97 -40.33
C VAL A 474 -2.39 -1.55 -40.76
N PRO A 475 -3.36 -0.70 -41.18
CA PRO A 475 -3.11 0.71 -41.46
C PRO A 475 -2.55 1.43 -40.23
N CYS A 476 -1.63 2.38 -40.43
CA CYS A 476 -0.99 3.08 -39.32
C CYS A 476 -0.92 4.60 -39.57
N PRO A 477 -1.35 5.43 -38.59
CA PRO A 477 -1.37 6.89 -38.74
C PRO A 477 0.01 7.56 -38.49
N CYS A 478 1.12 6.82 -38.51
CA CYS A 478 2.41 7.37 -38.08
C CYS A 478 2.96 8.48 -39.00
N GLY A 479 2.54 8.53 -40.28
CA GLY A 479 2.95 9.55 -41.24
C GLY A 479 4.47 9.66 -41.45
N GLN A 480 5.22 8.59 -41.19
CA GLN A 480 6.68 8.54 -41.21
C GLN A 480 7.20 7.32 -41.97
N ASP A 481 8.35 7.48 -42.62
CA ASP A 481 9.08 6.39 -43.28
C ASP A 481 9.42 5.26 -42.30
N ARG A 482 9.55 4.04 -42.81
CA ARG A 482 9.77 2.83 -41.99
C ARG A 482 11.14 2.86 -41.31
N ARG A 483 11.16 2.70 -39.99
CA ARG A 483 12.35 2.49 -39.15
C ARG A 483 12.12 1.30 -38.22
N GLY A 484 12.87 0.23 -38.45
CA GLY A 484 12.69 -1.08 -37.82
C GLY A 484 11.97 -2.07 -38.75
N HIS A 485 11.59 -3.23 -38.21
CA HIS A 485 11.05 -4.34 -39.00
C HIS A 485 9.62 -4.14 -39.50
N GLY A 486 8.84 -3.24 -38.88
CA GLY A 486 7.48 -2.89 -39.34
C GLY A 486 6.37 -3.88 -38.99
N VAL A 487 6.63 -4.84 -38.09
CA VAL A 487 5.68 -5.88 -37.66
C VAL A 487 5.19 -5.57 -36.25
N GLY A 488 3.89 -5.73 -35.98
CA GLY A 488 3.29 -5.45 -34.68
C GLY A 488 3.17 -3.94 -34.38
N LEU A 489 3.43 -3.52 -33.13
CA LEU A 489 3.15 -2.15 -32.70
C LEU A 489 4.11 -1.12 -33.32
N CYS A 490 3.56 -0.08 -33.94
CA CYS A 490 4.31 1.06 -34.43
C CYS A 490 4.33 2.17 -33.36
N GLN A 491 5.49 2.49 -32.79
CA GLN A 491 5.63 3.46 -31.69
C GLN A 491 5.11 4.86 -32.09
N GLN A 492 5.53 5.37 -33.25
CA GLN A 492 5.03 6.66 -33.76
C GLN A 492 3.54 6.64 -34.08
N GLY A 493 3.01 5.48 -34.49
CA GLY A 493 1.59 5.30 -34.73
C GLY A 493 0.79 5.25 -33.43
N ALA A 494 1.31 4.58 -32.38
CA ALA A 494 0.74 4.58 -31.04
C ALA A 494 0.68 6.00 -30.45
N ARG A 495 1.74 6.80 -30.64
CA ARG A 495 1.74 8.23 -30.29
C ARG A 495 0.61 8.98 -31.00
N ALA A 496 0.52 8.87 -32.32
CA ALA A 496 -0.49 9.57 -33.11
C ALA A 496 -1.93 9.15 -32.73
N MET A 497 -2.14 7.86 -32.44
CA MET A 497 -3.43 7.36 -31.94
C MET A 497 -3.76 7.93 -30.56
N ALA A 498 -2.80 7.98 -29.65
CA ALA A 498 -2.99 8.58 -28.33
C ALA A 498 -3.25 10.10 -28.40
N GLU A 499 -2.56 10.82 -29.30
CA GLU A 499 -2.82 12.24 -29.59
C GLU A 499 -4.25 12.46 -30.14
N ALA A 500 -4.78 11.47 -30.86
CA ALA A 500 -6.17 11.44 -31.34
C ALA A 500 -7.19 10.95 -30.28
N GLY A 501 -6.74 10.65 -29.05
CA GLY A 501 -7.61 10.27 -27.93
C GLY A 501 -7.85 8.77 -27.76
N ALA A 502 -7.13 7.90 -28.47
CA ALA A 502 -7.22 6.45 -28.26
C ALA A 502 -6.63 6.04 -26.91
N SER A 503 -7.27 5.08 -26.23
CA SER A 503 -6.72 4.46 -25.03
C SER A 503 -5.59 3.48 -25.37
N PHE A 504 -4.76 3.12 -24.39
CA PHE A 504 -3.72 2.11 -24.60
C PHE A 504 -4.30 0.75 -25.02
N GLN A 505 -5.50 0.41 -24.55
CA GLN A 505 -6.19 -0.82 -24.93
C GLN A 505 -6.57 -0.80 -26.42
N ASP A 506 -7.06 0.33 -26.92
CA ASP A 506 -7.40 0.51 -28.33
C ASP A 506 -6.14 0.41 -29.20
N ILE A 507 -5.05 1.04 -28.75
CA ILE A 507 -3.75 0.99 -29.44
C ILE A 507 -3.23 -0.45 -29.52
N ILE A 508 -3.21 -1.19 -28.42
CA ILE A 508 -2.76 -2.58 -28.41
C ILE A 508 -3.62 -3.45 -29.33
N LYS A 509 -4.95 -3.34 -29.23
CA LYS A 509 -5.88 -4.14 -30.05
C LYS A 509 -5.85 -3.79 -31.53
N HIS A 510 -5.46 -2.56 -31.87
CA HIS A 510 -5.24 -2.14 -33.26
C HIS A 510 -4.03 -2.84 -33.88
N TYR A 511 -2.89 -2.86 -33.17
CA TYR A 511 -1.65 -3.43 -33.71
C TYR A 511 -1.54 -4.95 -33.56
N TYR A 512 -2.23 -5.54 -32.57
CA TYR A 512 -2.23 -6.98 -32.34
C TYR A 512 -3.64 -7.54 -32.53
N SER A 513 -3.85 -8.23 -33.65
CA SER A 513 -5.18 -8.66 -34.07
C SER A 513 -5.78 -9.74 -33.15
N GLY A 514 -6.97 -9.48 -32.62
CA GLY A 514 -7.74 -10.47 -31.86
C GLY A 514 -7.19 -10.79 -30.47
N VAL A 515 -6.38 -9.90 -29.88
CA VAL A 515 -5.82 -10.10 -28.54
C VAL A 515 -6.76 -9.61 -27.44
N ASP A 516 -6.68 -10.28 -26.30
CA ASP A 516 -7.28 -9.85 -25.04
C ASP A 516 -6.20 -9.27 -24.11
N LEU A 517 -6.58 -8.34 -23.24
CA LEU A 517 -5.74 -7.78 -22.19
C LEU A 517 -6.25 -8.26 -20.83
N ALA A 518 -5.35 -8.74 -19.97
CA ALA A 518 -5.67 -9.09 -18.59
C ALA A 518 -4.53 -8.67 -17.66
N ALA A 519 -4.83 -8.14 -16.47
CA ALA A 519 -3.81 -7.86 -15.45
C ALA A 519 -3.55 -9.06 -14.53
N THR A 520 -4.52 -9.96 -14.38
CA THR A 520 -4.42 -11.20 -13.59
C THR A 520 -5.33 -12.32 -14.10
N LEU A 521 -5.11 -13.56 -13.62
CA LEU A 521 -6.02 -14.70 -13.84
C LEU A 521 -7.42 -14.43 -13.25
N GLU A 522 -7.50 -13.70 -12.14
CA GLU A 522 -8.78 -13.38 -11.47
C GLU A 522 -9.61 -12.38 -12.26
N GLU A 523 -8.99 -11.34 -12.83
CA GLU A 523 -9.66 -10.43 -13.75
C GLU A 523 -10.11 -11.12 -15.04
N ARG A 524 -9.31 -12.08 -15.53
CA ARG A 524 -9.69 -12.94 -16.67
C ARG A 524 -10.94 -13.74 -16.33
N ILE A 525 -10.99 -14.35 -15.15
CA ILE A 525 -12.15 -15.11 -14.67
C ILE A 525 -13.38 -14.19 -14.58
N GLU A 526 -13.23 -12.97 -14.07
CA GLU A 526 -14.34 -12.03 -13.93
C GLU A 526 -14.85 -11.53 -15.29
N GLN A 527 -13.95 -11.21 -16.23
CA GLN A 527 -14.32 -10.86 -17.60
C GLN A 527 -15.02 -12.02 -18.32
N LEU A 528 -14.56 -13.26 -18.12
CA LEU A 528 -15.18 -14.46 -18.68
C LEU A 528 -16.56 -14.72 -18.07
N ARG A 529 -16.73 -14.51 -16.76
CA ARG A 529 -18.04 -14.58 -16.08
C ARG A 529 -19.00 -13.54 -16.64
N ALA A 530 -18.57 -12.29 -16.81
CA ALA A 530 -19.41 -11.24 -17.39
C ALA A 530 -19.83 -11.58 -18.84
N LYS A 531 -18.91 -12.10 -19.66
CA LYS A 531 -19.23 -12.57 -21.03
C LYS A 531 -20.22 -13.75 -21.02
N LEU A 532 -20.05 -14.70 -20.10
CA LEU A 532 -20.97 -15.83 -19.93
C LEU A 532 -22.38 -15.36 -19.54
N GLN A 533 -22.47 -14.45 -18.58
CA GLN A 533 -23.75 -13.91 -18.10
C GLN A 533 -24.50 -13.14 -19.21
N ALA A 534 -23.79 -12.39 -20.04
CA ALA A 534 -24.35 -11.74 -21.22
C ALA A 534 -24.89 -12.75 -22.25
N ALA A 535 -24.13 -13.82 -22.51
CA ALA A 535 -24.55 -14.89 -23.42
C ALA A 535 -25.78 -15.65 -22.88
N GLU A 536 -25.85 -15.91 -21.57
CA GLU A 536 -27.02 -16.52 -20.93
C GLU A 536 -28.26 -15.63 -21.03
N GLY A 537 -28.09 -14.31 -20.87
CA GLY A 537 -29.16 -13.33 -21.08
C GLY A 537 -29.71 -13.36 -22.51
N GLU A 538 -28.83 -13.47 -23.50
CA GLU A 538 -29.20 -13.58 -24.91
C GLU A 538 -29.91 -14.89 -25.24
N VAL A 539 -29.44 -16.02 -24.69
CA VAL A 539 -30.13 -17.31 -24.82
C VAL A 539 -31.53 -17.26 -24.19
N LYS A 540 -31.68 -16.59 -23.05
CA LYS A 540 -32.99 -16.40 -22.41
C LYS A 540 -33.93 -15.56 -23.27
N ARG A 541 -33.42 -14.49 -23.89
CA ARG A 541 -34.18 -13.66 -24.85
C ARG A 541 -34.66 -14.48 -26.04
N LEU A 542 -33.77 -15.25 -26.66
CA LEU A 542 -34.10 -16.11 -27.80
C LEU A 542 -35.12 -17.19 -27.45
N ARG A 543 -35.05 -17.78 -26.25
CA ARG A 543 -36.07 -18.72 -25.76
C ARG A 543 -37.44 -18.05 -25.62
N GLY A 544 -37.52 -16.83 -25.09
CA GLY A 544 -38.77 -16.07 -25.01
C GLY A 544 -39.41 -15.85 -26.38
N VAL A 545 -38.60 -15.48 -27.38
CA VAL A 545 -39.06 -15.33 -28.77
C VAL A 545 -39.59 -16.65 -29.33
N LEU A 546 -38.94 -17.77 -29.03
CA LEU A 546 -39.35 -19.10 -29.45
C LEU A 546 -40.68 -19.54 -28.81
N THR A 547 -40.88 -19.25 -27.52
CA THR A 547 -42.16 -19.50 -26.83
C THR A 547 -43.28 -18.70 -27.45
N GLU A 548 -43.08 -17.40 -27.67
CA GLU A 548 -44.11 -16.54 -28.28
C GLU A 548 -44.46 -16.99 -29.72
N ALA A 549 -43.47 -17.48 -30.47
CA ALA A 549 -43.70 -18.06 -31.79
C ALA A 549 -44.48 -19.39 -31.72
N ALA A 550 -44.25 -20.21 -30.69
CA ALA A 550 -44.97 -21.46 -30.47
C ALA A 550 -46.44 -21.20 -30.09
N ASP A 551 -46.70 -20.27 -29.17
CA ASP A 551 -48.06 -19.89 -28.76
C ASP A 551 -48.87 -19.38 -29.97
N ARG A 552 -48.24 -18.56 -30.83
CA ARG A 552 -48.88 -18.08 -32.08
C ARG A 552 -49.18 -19.21 -33.07
N LEU A 553 -48.35 -20.26 -33.13
CA LEU A 553 -48.59 -21.42 -33.98
C LEU A 553 -49.73 -22.28 -33.44
N GLU A 554 -49.86 -22.40 -32.13
CA GLU A 554 -50.95 -23.11 -31.46
C GLU A 554 -52.29 -22.39 -31.65
N ASP A 555 -52.31 -21.06 -31.47
CA ASP A 555 -53.46 -20.20 -31.80
C ASP A 555 -53.89 -20.35 -33.27
N LEU A 556 -52.92 -20.39 -34.19
CA LEU A 556 -53.18 -20.59 -35.63
C LEU A 556 -53.76 -21.98 -35.90
N SER A 557 -53.26 -23.01 -35.21
CA SER A 557 -53.73 -24.38 -35.31
C SER A 557 -55.16 -24.53 -34.79
N GLU A 558 -55.48 -23.96 -33.63
CA GLU A 558 -56.85 -23.93 -33.09
C GLU A 558 -57.81 -23.21 -34.04
N TRP A 559 -57.38 -22.07 -34.60
CA TRP A 559 -58.18 -21.32 -35.58
C TRP A 559 -58.47 -22.15 -36.84
N LEU A 560 -57.47 -22.85 -37.38
CA LEU A 560 -57.65 -23.74 -38.53
C LEU A 560 -58.61 -24.89 -38.23
N THR A 561 -58.51 -25.48 -37.03
CA THR A 561 -59.36 -26.61 -36.60
C THR A 561 -60.82 -26.19 -36.37
N ARG A 562 -61.07 -24.93 -36.00
CA ARG A 562 -62.44 -24.37 -35.91
C ARG A 562 -63.05 -24.00 -37.27
N LYS A 563 -62.22 -23.88 -38.32
CA LYS A 563 -62.62 -23.51 -39.68
C LYS A 563 -62.88 -24.72 -40.59
N SER A 564 -62.32 -25.88 -40.25
CA SER A 564 -62.63 -27.21 -40.82
C SER A 564 -63.85 -27.82 -40.16
#